data_AF-A0A7J4RLA3-F1
#
_entry.id   AF-A0A7J4RLA3-F1
#
_cell.length_a   1.000
_cell.length_b   1.000
_cell.length_c   1.000
_cell.angle_alpha   90.00
_cell.angle_beta   90.00
_cell.angle_gamma   90.00
#
_symmetry.space_group_name_H-M   'P 1'
#
loop_
_entity.id
_entity.type
_entity.pdbx_description
1 polymer ?
#
loop_
_entity_poly.entity_id
_entity_poly.type
_entity_poly.pdbx_seq_one_letter_code
_entity_poly.pdbx_strand_id
1 'polypeptide(L)' 'DNIKQAVESAVPGGKITEAELEMEDGQQIYEVTVEKDGKEFEVEVSKDGEVLEVELEEEEE' A
#
# COMPACT_ATOMS: atom_id res chain seq x y z
N ASP A 1 -9.99 -3.24 -10.01
CA ASP A 1 -9.86 -1.87 -9.48
C ASP A 1 -8.44 -1.39 -9.73
N ASN A 2 -8.30 -0.12 -10.13
CA ASN A 2 -7.03 0.50 -10.53
C ASN A 2 -6.01 0.43 -9.38
N ILE A 3 -6.50 0.66 -8.16
CA ILE A 3 -5.72 0.63 -6.92
C ILE A 3 -5.15 -0.77 -6.66
N LYS A 4 -5.99 -1.81 -6.69
CA LYS A 4 -5.52 -3.20 -6.50
C LYS A 4 -4.44 -3.59 -7.51
N GLN A 5 -4.60 -3.21 -8.78
CA GLN A 5 -3.59 -3.48 -9.80
C GLN A 5 -2.29 -2.70 -9.56
N ALA A 6 -2.39 -1.45 -9.12
CA ALA A 6 -1.23 -0.64 -8.75
C ALA A 6 -0.45 -1.28 -7.60
N VAL A 7 -1.14 -1.70 -6.53
CA VAL A 7 -0.53 -2.41 -5.39
C VAL A 7 0.12 -3.74 -5.82
N GLU A 8 -0.59 -4.57 -6.58
CA GLU A 8 -0.04 -5.84 -7.09
C GLU A 8 1.17 -5.65 -8.00
N SER A 9 1.28 -4.49 -8.67
CA SER A 9 2.44 -4.12 -9.50
C SER A 9 3.58 -3.56 -8.66
N ALA A 10 3.28 -2.82 -7.58
CA ALA A 10 4.26 -2.26 -6.65
C ALA A 10 4.93 -3.36 -5.82
N VAL A 11 4.16 -4.36 -5.36
CA VAL A 11 4.67 -5.51 -4.60
C VAL A 11 4.30 -6.83 -5.30
N PRO A 12 4.98 -7.20 -6.40
CA PRO A 12 4.64 -8.39 -7.17
C PRO A 12 4.74 -9.67 -6.36
N GLY A 13 3.68 -10.47 -6.36
CA GLY A 13 3.60 -11.72 -5.61
C GLY A 13 3.33 -11.55 -4.11
N GLY A 14 3.12 -10.32 -3.64
CA GLY A 14 2.64 -10.04 -2.30
C GLY A 14 1.14 -10.34 -2.16
N LYS A 15 0.71 -10.51 -0.91
CA LYS A 15 -0.67 -10.73 -0.52
C LYS A 15 -1.17 -9.51 0.24
N ILE A 16 -2.16 -8.82 -0.32
CA ILE A 16 -2.85 -7.73 0.37
C ILE A 16 -3.52 -8.31 1.63
N THR A 17 -3.21 -7.75 2.79
CA THR A 17 -3.72 -8.16 4.10
C THR A 17 -4.72 -7.16 4.65
N GLU A 18 -4.50 -5.87 4.40
CA GLU A 18 -5.32 -4.76 4.89
C GLU A 18 -5.41 -3.65 3.84
N ALA A 19 -6.45 -2.82 3.92
CA ALA A 19 -6.61 -1.65 3.09
C ALA A 19 -7.44 -0.62 3.85
N GLU A 20 -6.84 0.53 4.12
CA GLU A 20 -7.46 1.64 4.86
C GLU A 20 -7.60 2.86 3.96
N LEU A 21 -8.43 3.80 4.40
CA LEU A 21 -8.68 5.05 3.70
C LEU A 21 -8.27 6.20 4.60
N GLU A 22 -7.16 6.84 4.25
CA GLU A 22 -6.54 7.85 5.09
C GLU A 22 -6.61 9.25 4.47
N MET A 23 -6.33 10.25 5.31
CA MET A 23 -6.27 11.66 4.92
C MET A 23 -4.89 12.22 5.22
N GLU A 24 -4.12 12.46 4.17
CA GLU A 24 -2.77 13.01 4.23
C GLU A 24 -2.70 14.34 3.50
N ASP A 25 -2.18 15.37 4.17
CA ASP A 25 -2.08 16.75 3.63
C ASP A 25 -3.38 17.30 3.00
N GLY A 26 -4.54 16.84 3.50
CA GLY A 26 -5.86 17.21 2.99
C GLY A 26 -6.29 16.48 1.72
N GLN A 27 -5.55 15.45 1.31
CA GLN A 27 -5.89 14.54 0.24
C GLN A 27 -6.28 13.17 0.80
N GLN A 28 -7.30 12.55 0.22
CA GLN A 28 -7.67 11.19 0.54
C GLN A 28 -6.78 10.20 -0.23
N ILE A 29 -6.17 9.26 0.50
CA ILE A 29 -5.32 8.19 -0.04
C ILE A 29 -5.82 6.81 0.39
N TYR A 30 -5.32 5.78 -0.27
CA TYR A 30 -5.49 4.38 0.12
C TYR A 30 -4.16 3.87 0.63
N GLU A 31 -4.11 3.50 1.90
CA GLU A 31 -2.98 2.80 2.50
C GLU A 31 -3.26 1.30 2.44
N VAL A 32 -2.34 0.52 1.87
CA VAL A 32 -2.55 -0.91 1.63
C VAL A 32 -1.37 -1.70 2.14
N THR A 33 -1.61 -2.49 3.19
CA THR A 33 -0.62 -3.42 3.74
C THR A 33 -0.53 -4.68 2.87
N VAL A 34 0.69 -5.05 2.52
CA VAL A 34 1.01 -6.21 1.69
C VAL A 34 2.07 -7.08 2.36
N GLU A 35 1.70 -8.32 2.69
CA GLU A 35 2.65 -9.32 3.17
C GLU A 35 3.37 -9.97 1.99
N LYS A 36 4.71 -9.98 2.01
CA LYS A 36 5.54 -10.69 1.04
C LYS A 36 6.82 -11.22 1.68
N ASP A 37 7.08 -12.51 1.50
CA ASP A 37 8.30 -13.19 1.98
C ASP A 37 8.56 -12.97 3.48
N GLY A 38 7.49 -12.91 4.29
CA GLY A 38 7.54 -12.70 5.74
C GLY A 38 7.83 -11.26 6.17
N LYS A 39 7.61 -10.30 5.27
CA LYS A 39 7.73 -8.86 5.51
C LYS A 39 6.41 -8.18 5.17
N GLU A 40 6.11 -7.10 5.88
CA GLU A 40 4.95 -6.25 5.60
C GLU A 40 5.42 -5.00 4.87
N PHE A 41 4.70 -4.64 3.82
CA PHE A 41 4.95 -3.45 3.03
C PHE A 41 3.70 -2.58 3.10
N GLU A 42 3.88 -1.30 3.37
CA GLU A 42 2.84 -0.31 3.23
C GLU A 42 2.91 0.30 1.83
N VAL A 43 1.77 0.33 1.14
CA VAL A 43 1.67 0.92 -0.20
C VAL A 43 0.60 1.99 -0.18
N GLU A 44 1.02 3.25 -0.27
CA GLU A 44 0.10 4.36 -0.42
C GLU A 44 -0.24 4.59 -1.89
N VAL A 45 -1.53 4.72 -2.17
CA VAL A 45 -2.05 4.90 -3.52
C VAL A 45 -3.07 6.03 -3.54
N SER A 46 -2.94 6.94 -4.50
CA SER A 46 -3.93 7.98 -4.74
C SER A 46 -5.27 7.38 -5.17
N LYS A 47 -6.35 8.15 -5.03
CA LYS A 47 -7.69 7.76 -5.52
C LYS A 47 -7.74 7.41 -7.01
N ASP A 48 -6.80 7.92 -7.79
CA ASP A 48 -6.70 7.72 -9.23
C ASP A 48 -5.89 6.44 -9.58
N GLY A 49 -5.29 5.80 -8.58
CA GLY A 49 -4.51 4.56 -8.71
C GLY A 49 -3.02 4.79 -8.93
N GLU A 50 -2.52 5.99 -8.63
CA GLU A 50 -1.09 6.30 -8.69
C GLU A 50 -0.42 5.91 -7.37
N VAL A 51 0.66 5.13 -7.44
CA VAL A 51 1.45 4.78 -6.25
C VAL A 51 2.23 6.02 -5.81
N LEU A 52 2.06 6.40 -4.54
CA LEU A 52 2.70 7.55 -3.93
C LEU A 52 3.96 7.12 -3.18
N GLU A 53 3.83 6.08 -2.36
CA GLU A 53 4.83 5.58 -1.43
C GLU A 53 4.84 4.03 -1.45
N VAL A 54 6.01 3.43 -1.22
CA VAL A 54 6.14 2.01 -0.88
C VAL A 54 7.20 1.87 0.20
N GLU A 55 6.78 1.56 1.41
CA GLU A 55 7.67 1.41 2.56
C GLU A 55 7.69 -0.04 3.05
N LEU A 56 8.84 -0.47 3.57
CA LEU A 56 8.93 -1.70 4.32
C LEU A 56 8.55 -1.36 5.76
N GLU A 57 7.48 -1.97 6.28
CA GLU A 57 7.10 -1.80 7.68
C GLU A 57 8.17 -2.48 8.54
N GLU A 58 8.97 -1.67 9.24
CA GLU A 58 9.93 -2.15 10.21
C GLU A 58 9.20 -2.28 11.55
N GLU A 59 9.13 -3.48 12.11
CA GLU A 59 8.70 -3.62 13.51
C GLU A 59 9.68 -2.80 14.38
N GLU A 60 9.22 -1.68 14.93
CA GLU A 60 10.01 -0.94 15.93
C GLU A 60 10.22 -1.86 17.16
N GLU A 61 11.46 -2.36 17.36
CA GLU A 61 11.88 -3.16 18.53
C GLU A 61 11.79 -2.40 19.88
#